data_AF-A0A4Q3T332-F1
#
_entry.id   AF-A0A4Q3T332-F1
#
_cell.length_a   1.000
_cell.length_b   1.000
_cell.length_c   1.000
_cell.angle_alpha   90.00
_cell.angle_beta   90.00
_cell.angle_gamma   90.00
#
_symmetry.space_group_name_H-M   'P 1'
#
loop_
_entity.id
_entity.type
_entity.pdbx_description
1 polymer ?
#
loop_
_entity_poly.entity_id
_entity_poly.type
_entity_poly.pdbx_seq_one_letter_code
_entity_poly.pdbx_strand_id
1 'polypeptide(L)'
;AGQAVVWYSGQFYALFFMTQALKVDNATANIMVAASLLIGTPFFIVFGALSDKIGRKPIIMAGCLLAVITYFPVFGALTKAANPDLAAAQEKNKVVVTADPNECSFQFNPTGTVKFTSSCDIAKQVLAGASVSYENAAAPAGTPATIKIGEAVIPSYSSKGISPDEAKKKDAEFKKLVADDLKKAGYPTKADPAKLNKVMVILILTYLVILVTMVYGPIAAMLVEMFPTRIRYTSMSLPYHIGNGWFGGLLPTTAFAIVAQTGNMYNGLWYPIIIAAMTFVIGTLFIKETKDVDIYAKD
;
A
#
# COMPACT_ATOMS: atom_id res chain seq x y z
N ALA A 1 -7.64 14.42 0.10
CA ALA A 1 -7.50 13.05 0.62
C ALA A 1 -7.52 12.03 -0.51
N GLY A 2 -8.62 11.84 -1.25
CA GLY A 2 -8.71 10.90 -2.37
C GLY A 2 -7.60 11.03 -3.41
N GLN A 3 -7.30 12.25 -3.88
CA GLN A 3 -6.16 12.51 -4.77
C GLN A 3 -4.85 11.97 -4.21
N ALA A 4 -4.56 12.26 -2.95
CA ALA A 4 -3.32 11.84 -2.32
C ALA A 4 -3.22 10.32 -2.25
N VAL A 5 -4.25 9.64 -1.75
CA VAL A 5 -4.19 8.18 -1.64
C VAL A 5 -4.17 7.50 -3.00
N VAL A 6 -4.85 8.04 -4.02
CA VAL A 6 -4.81 7.46 -5.36
C VAL A 6 -3.44 7.65 -6.01
N TRP A 7 -2.88 8.87 -5.94
CA TRP A 7 -1.51 9.17 -6.38
C TRP A 7 -0.48 8.27 -5.70
N TYR A 8 -0.48 8.25 -4.37
CA TYR A 8 0.49 7.49 -3.61
C TYR A 8 0.31 5.98 -3.80
N SER A 9 -0.92 5.47 -3.96
CA SER A 9 -1.15 4.06 -4.24
C SER A 9 -0.60 3.64 -5.60
N GLY A 10 -0.89 4.43 -6.64
CA GLY A 10 -0.48 4.10 -8.00
C GLY A 10 1.02 4.26 -8.26
N GLN A 11 1.67 5.18 -7.56
CA GLN A 11 3.09 5.50 -7.80
C GLN A 11 4.02 4.93 -6.73
N PHE A 12 3.87 5.39 -5.49
CA PHE A 12 4.82 5.08 -4.41
C PHE A 12 4.56 3.72 -3.79
N TYR A 13 3.31 3.40 -3.48
CA TYR A 13 2.93 2.13 -2.90
C TYR A 13 3.06 0.98 -3.89
N ALA A 14 2.74 1.18 -5.18
CA ALA A 14 2.98 0.18 -6.21
C ALA A 14 4.47 -0.19 -6.30
N LEU A 15 5.37 0.80 -6.29
CA LEU A 15 6.81 0.57 -6.25
C LEU A 15 7.26 -0.13 -4.96
N PHE A 16 6.76 0.34 -3.80
CA PHE A 16 7.01 -0.31 -2.51
C PHE A 16 6.53 -1.76 -2.51
N PHE A 17 5.33 -2.04 -3.04
CA PHE A 17 4.77 -3.38 -3.11
C PHE A 17 5.59 -4.27 -4.02
N MET A 18 6.00 -3.81 -5.21
CA MET A 18 6.87 -4.60 -6.09
C MET A 18 8.21 -4.95 -5.44
N THR A 19 8.86 -3.98 -4.79
CA THR A 19 10.21 -4.17 -4.23
C THR A 19 10.19 -4.88 -2.88
N GLN A 20 9.30 -4.47 -1.98
CA GLN A 20 9.24 -4.99 -0.61
C GLN A 20 8.33 -6.21 -0.49
N ALA A 21 7.18 -6.26 -1.18
CA ALA A 21 6.27 -7.40 -1.09
C ALA A 21 6.60 -8.49 -2.10
N LEU A 22 6.73 -8.12 -3.37
CA LEU A 22 6.95 -9.08 -4.47
C LEU A 22 8.41 -9.43 -4.69
N LYS A 23 9.34 -8.76 -3.98
CA LYS A 23 10.78 -8.98 -4.04
C LYS A 23 11.36 -8.84 -5.45
N VAL A 24 10.75 -7.99 -6.28
CA VAL A 24 11.32 -7.55 -7.57
C VAL A 24 12.53 -6.67 -7.28
N ASP A 25 13.60 -6.85 -8.05
CA ASP A 25 14.79 -6.03 -7.87
C ASP A 25 14.49 -4.54 -8.13
N ASN A 26 15.19 -3.67 -7.40
CA ASN A 26 14.93 -2.23 -7.45
C ASN A 26 15.11 -1.64 -8.85
N ALA A 27 16.09 -2.10 -9.63
CA ALA A 27 16.36 -1.53 -10.95
C ALA A 27 15.19 -1.84 -11.91
N THR A 28 14.79 -3.12 -12.00
CA THR A 28 13.67 -3.55 -12.84
C THR A 28 12.36 -2.90 -12.41
N ALA A 29 12.08 -2.83 -11.10
CA ALA A 29 10.87 -2.21 -10.59
C ALA A 29 10.80 -0.71 -10.96
N ASN A 30 11.89 0.04 -10.78
CA ASN A 30 11.93 1.46 -11.14
C ASN A 30 11.82 1.68 -12.65
N ILE A 31 12.44 0.84 -13.48
CA ILE A 31 12.32 0.93 -14.95
C ILE A 31 10.87 0.70 -15.38
N MET A 32 10.18 -0.31 -14.84
CA MET A 32 8.78 -0.57 -15.20
C MET A 32 7.86 0.56 -14.74
N VAL A 33 8.08 1.12 -13.54
CA VAL A 33 7.36 2.31 -13.07
C VAL A 33 7.62 3.51 -13.99
N ALA A 34 8.87 3.77 -14.36
CA ALA A 34 9.22 4.87 -15.27
C ALA A 34 8.55 4.70 -16.65
N ALA A 35 8.57 3.48 -17.21
CA ALA A 35 7.88 3.17 -18.46
C ALA A 35 6.36 3.41 -18.33
N SER A 36 5.75 2.94 -17.24
CA SER A 36 4.32 3.12 -17.00
C SER A 36 3.91 4.59 -16.85
N LEU A 37 4.77 5.40 -16.21
CA LEU A 37 4.61 6.84 -16.09
C LEU A 37 4.69 7.54 -17.44
N LEU A 38 5.68 7.18 -18.27
CA LEU A 38 5.81 7.75 -19.62
C LEU A 38 4.57 7.47 -20.47
N ILE A 39 4.03 6.25 -20.40
CA ILE A 39 2.82 5.85 -21.12
C ILE A 39 1.58 6.54 -20.55
N GLY A 40 1.49 6.68 -19.23
CA GLY A 40 0.33 7.29 -18.56
C GLY A 40 0.31 8.83 -18.63
N THR A 41 1.47 9.49 -18.74
CA THR A 41 1.57 10.97 -18.69
C THR A 41 0.67 11.70 -19.69
N PRO A 42 0.54 11.27 -20.97
CA PRO A 42 -0.38 11.89 -21.92
C PRO A 42 -1.84 11.95 -21.43
N PHE A 43 -2.26 11.02 -20.55
CA PHE A 43 -3.62 11.01 -20.01
C PHE A 43 -3.91 12.17 -19.06
N PHE A 44 -2.90 12.87 -18.53
CA PHE A 44 -3.13 14.15 -17.84
C PHE A 44 -3.84 15.16 -18.73
N ILE A 45 -3.41 15.26 -20.00
CA ILE A 45 -4.02 16.16 -20.98
C ILE A 45 -5.41 15.64 -21.34
N VAL A 46 -5.55 14.32 -21.53
CA VAL A 46 -6.84 13.70 -21.87
C VAL A 46 -7.89 13.94 -20.79
N PHE A 47 -7.60 13.64 -19.52
CA PHE A 47 -8.56 13.83 -18.43
C PHE A 47 -8.73 15.30 -18.04
N GLY A 48 -7.69 16.12 -18.21
CA GLY A 48 -7.81 17.58 -18.11
C GLY A 48 -8.83 18.13 -19.11
N ALA A 49 -8.61 17.87 -20.41
CA ALA A 49 -9.50 18.31 -21.48
C ALA A 49 -10.90 17.69 -21.40
N LEU A 50 -11.01 16.43 -20.97
CA LEU A 50 -12.31 15.79 -20.75
C LEU A 50 -13.06 16.46 -19.60
N SER A 51 -12.36 16.83 -18.53
CA SER A 51 -12.98 17.54 -17.42
C SER A 51 -13.45 18.94 -17.80
N ASP A 52 -12.83 19.61 -18.79
CA ASP A 52 -13.33 20.89 -19.32
C ASP A 52 -14.70 20.71 -19.97
N LYS A 53 -14.94 19.54 -20.58
CA LYS A 53 -16.19 19.25 -21.29
C LYS A 53 -17.29 18.77 -20.37
N ILE A 54 -17.01 17.88 -19.42
CA ILE A 54 -18.06 17.22 -18.61
C ILE A 54 -18.09 17.65 -17.14
N GLY A 55 -17.10 18.41 -16.68
CA GLY A 55 -16.96 18.85 -15.28
C GLY A 55 -15.76 18.21 -14.57
N ARG A 56 -15.21 18.92 -13.59
CA ARG A 56 -14.06 18.45 -12.77
C ARG A 56 -14.48 17.33 -11.84
N LYS A 57 -15.61 17.51 -11.15
CA LYS A 57 -16.05 16.62 -10.08
C LYS A 57 -16.31 15.20 -10.58
N PRO A 58 -17.06 14.96 -11.68
CA PRO A 58 -17.33 13.61 -12.15
C PRO A 58 -16.07 12.79 -12.44
N ILE A 59 -15.05 13.40 -13.07
CA ILE A 59 -13.81 12.71 -13.42
C ILE A 59 -13.01 12.32 -12.17
N ILE A 60 -12.88 13.25 -11.21
CA ILE A 60 -12.17 13.00 -9.94
C ILE A 60 -12.90 11.91 -9.13
N MET A 61 -14.23 11.97 -9.05
CA MET A 61 -15.03 10.97 -8.33
C MET A 61 -14.97 9.61 -9.01
N ALA A 62 -15.04 9.55 -10.33
CA ALA A 62 -14.89 8.31 -11.08
C ALA A 62 -13.52 7.65 -10.84
N GLY A 63 -12.43 8.44 -10.82
CA GLY A 63 -11.10 7.93 -10.49
C GLY A 63 -11.04 7.33 -9.07
N CYS A 64 -11.67 7.97 -8.09
CA CYS A 64 -11.75 7.45 -6.72
C CYS A 64 -12.60 6.16 -6.65
N LEU A 65 -13.74 6.11 -7.35
CA LEU A 65 -14.61 4.93 -7.39
C LEU A 65 -13.91 3.74 -8.05
N LEU A 66 -13.25 3.98 -9.19
CA LEU A 66 -12.47 2.94 -9.86
C LEU A 66 -11.38 2.40 -8.95
N ALA A 67 -10.63 3.27 -8.25
CA ALA A 67 -9.65 2.83 -7.26
C ALA A 67 -10.26 1.92 -6.18
N VAL A 68 -11.41 2.28 -5.62
CA VAL A 68 -12.14 1.47 -4.62
C VAL A 68 -12.47 0.08 -5.16
N ILE A 69 -12.93 0.00 -6.40
CA ILE A 69 -13.38 -1.26 -7.02
C ILE A 69 -12.19 -2.11 -7.46
N THR A 70 -11.11 -1.52 -7.95
CA THR A 70 -10.08 -2.25 -8.68
C THR A 70 -8.78 -2.50 -7.92
N TYR A 71 -8.52 -1.86 -6.78
CA TYR A 71 -7.24 -2.03 -6.09
C TYR A 71 -6.94 -3.48 -5.69
N PHE A 72 -7.88 -4.20 -5.09
CA PHE A 72 -7.67 -5.63 -4.78
C PHE A 72 -7.35 -6.49 -6.01
N PRO A 73 -8.21 -6.51 -7.06
CA PRO A 73 -7.91 -7.35 -8.23
C PRO A 73 -6.64 -6.92 -8.96
N VAL A 74 -6.34 -5.62 -9.01
CA VAL A 74 -5.14 -5.09 -9.69
C VAL A 74 -3.85 -5.49 -8.98
N PHE A 75 -3.79 -5.37 -7.64
CA PHE A 75 -2.60 -5.79 -6.89
C PHE A 75 -2.47 -7.32 -6.81
N GLY A 76 -3.58 -8.06 -6.85
CA GLY A 76 -3.58 -9.51 -7.05
C GLY A 76 -3.00 -9.90 -8.41
N ALA A 77 -3.44 -9.23 -9.49
CA ALA A 77 -2.90 -9.43 -10.83
C ALA A 77 -1.41 -9.04 -10.91
N LEU A 78 -1.00 -7.96 -10.23
CA LEU A 78 0.39 -7.52 -10.13
C LEU A 78 1.25 -8.59 -9.45
N THR A 79 0.73 -9.24 -8.40
CA THR A 79 1.42 -10.36 -7.73
C THR A 79 1.68 -11.50 -8.71
N LYS A 80 0.63 -11.95 -9.42
CA LYS A 80 0.73 -13.05 -10.38
C LYS A 80 1.67 -12.74 -11.55
N ALA A 81 1.67 -11.49 -12.04
CA ALA A 81 2.51 -11.07 -13.15
C ALA A 81 3.98 -10.85 -12.75
N ALA A 82 4.22 -10.27 -11.57
CA ALA A 82 5.56 -9.89 -11.14
C ALA A 82 6.30 -11.01 -10.39
N ASN A 83 5.60 -11.85 -9.64
CA ASN A 83 6.17 -12.97 -8.90
C ASN A 83 5.18 -14.16 -8.82
N PRO A 84 5.04 -14.94 -9.91
CA PRO A 84 4.11 -16.08 -9.94
C PRO A 84 4.48 -17.18 -8.94
N ASP A 85 5.77 -17.35 -8.62
CA ASP A 85 6.22 -18.35 -7.63
C ASP A 85 5.74 -17.98 -6.21
N LEU A 86 5.78 -16.70 -5.85
CA LEU A 86 5.22 -16.21 -4.58
C LEU A 86 3.71 -16.42 -4.53
N ALA A 87 3.00 -16.11 -5.63
CA ALA A 87 1.56 -16.32 -5.71
C ALA A 87 1.20 -17.81 -5.50
N ALA A 88 1.90 -18.71 -6.19
CA ALA A 88 1.71 -20.15 -6.04
C ALA A 88 2.07 -20.65 -4.63
N ALA A 89 3.13 -20.13 -4.02
CA ALA A 89 3.53 -20.50 -2.66
C ALA A 89 2.50 -20.07 -1.62
N GLN A 90 1.90 -18.88 -1.77
CA GLN A 90 0.84 -18.40 -0.89
C GLN A 90 -0.47 -19.18 -1.05
N GLU A 91 -0.82 -19.59 -2.27
CA GLU A 91 -2.02 -20.42 -2.50
C GLU A 91 -1.83 -21.85 -1.96
N LYS A 92 -0.62 -22.40 -2.05
CA LYS A 92 -0.30 -23.77 -1.60
C LYS A 92 -0.17 -23.89 -0.09
N ASN A 93 0.42 -22.91 0.58
CA ASN A 93 0.79 -23.01 1.99
C ASN A 93 -0.08 -22.10 2.86
N LYS A 94 -0.71 -22.67 3.89
CA LYS A 94 -1.37 -21.91 4.95
C LYS A 94 -0.40 -21.73 6.11
N VAL A 95 0.13 -20.52 6.26
CA VAL A 95 0.94 -20.15 7.42
C VAL A 95 0.02 -19.71 8.55
N VAL A 96 0.24 -20.23 9.75
CA VAL A 96 -0.60 -19.90 10.92
C VAL A 96 0.28 -19.37 12.04
N VAL A 97 -0.06 -18.21 12.59
CA VAL A 97 0.55 -17.65 13.79
C VAL A 97 -0.36 -17.94 14.97
N THR A 98 0.12 -18.74 15.91
CA THR A 98 -0.60 -19.05 17.15
C THR A 98 0.03 -18.28 18.29
N ALA A 99 -0.69 -17.35 18.91
CA ALA A 99 -0.15 -16.45 19.93
C ALA A 99 -1.21 -15.98 20.94
N ASP A 100 -0.76 -15.52 22.11
CA ASP A 100 -1.60 -14.78 23.06
C ASP A 100 -2.04 -13.44 22.42
N PRO A 101 -3.35 -13.21 22.20
CA PRO A 101 -3.83 -11.97 21.59
C PRO A 101 -3.44 -10.71 22.36
N ASN A 102 -3.26 -10.80 23.70
CA ASN A 102 -2.87 -9.66 24.53
C ASN A 102 -1.41 -9.23 24.32
N GLU A 103 -0.59 -10.09 23.71
CA GLU A 103 0.78 -9.75 23.34
C GLU A 103 0.91 -9.21 21.90
N CYS A 104 -0.18 -9.20 21.12
CA CYS A 104 -0.16 -8.77 19.72
C CYS A 104 -0.57 -7.29 19.59
N SER A 105 0.42 -6.40 19.48
CA SER A 105 0.20 -4.96 19.37
C SER A 105 -0.17 -4.54 17.94
N PHE A 106 -0.86 -3.41 17.79
CA PHE A 106 -0.98 -2.75 16.49
C PHE A 106 0.33 -2.04 16.15
N GLN A 107 1.01 -2.48 15.08
CA GLN A 107 2.42 -2.15 14.84
C GLN A 107 2.64 -0.87 14.02
N PHE A 108 1.89 0.17 14.34
CA PHE A 108 2.05 1.47 13.69
C PHE A 108 3.26 2.21 14.26
N ASN A 109 4.29 2.43 13.44
CA ASN A 109 5.53 3.08 13.85
C ASN A 109 6.03 4.07 12.79
N PRO A 110 5.38 5.24 12.66
CA PRO A 110 5.73 6.24 11.64
C PRO A 110 7.06 6.95 11.90
N THR A 111 7.55 6.95 13.15
CA THR A 111 8.79 7.62 13.58
C THR A 111 9.98 6.67 13.67
N GLY A 112 9.76 5.36 13.59
CA GLY A 112 10.81 4.35 13.80
C GLY A 112 11.30 4.23 15.25
N THR A 113 10.66 4.92 16.21
CA THR A 113 11.12 4.98 17.61
C THR A 113 10.53 3.91 18.51
N VAL A 114 9.37 3.33 18.13
CA VAL A 114 8.71 2.28 18.92
C VAL A 114 9.37 0.93 18.64
N LYS A 115 9.76 0.21 19.71
CA LYS A 115 10.24 -1.17 19.61
C LYS A 115 9.13 -2.11 20.04
N PHE A 116 8.78 -3.05 19.17
CA PHE A 116 7.84 -4.10 19.49
C PHE A 116 8.61 -5.32 19.97
N THR A 117 8.43 -5.66 21.24
CA THR A 117 9.33 -6.59 21.94
C THR A 117 8.66 -7.90 22.32
N SER A 118 7.34 -8.02 22.18
CA SER A 118 6.62 -9.26 22.49
C SER A 118 6.89 -10.35 21.47
N SER A 119 6.62 -11.59 21.86
CA SER A 119 6.80 -12.76 20.99
C SER A 119 5.86 -12.74 19.79
N CYS A 120 4.60 -12.32 20.00
CA CYS A 120 3.63 -12.17 18.91
C CYS A 120 4.07 -11.08 17.93
N ASP A 121 4.53 -9.93 18.45
CA ASP A 121 4.86 -8.81 17.58
C ASP A 121 6.03 -9.15 16.65
N ILE A 122 7.08 -9.76 17.19
CA ILE A 122 8.27 -10.17 16.44
C ILE A 122 7.89 -11.20 15.36
N ALA A 123 7.08 -12.21 15.71
CA ALA A 123 6.62 -13.21 14.75
C ALA A 123 5.89 -12.59 13.56
N LYS A 124 4.94 -11.68 13.85
CA LYS A 124 4.15 -10.97 12.86
C LYS A 124 5.00 -10.03 12.00
N GLN A 125 6.00 -9.35 12.57
CA GLN A 125 6.93 -8.49 11.83
C GLN A 125 7.75 -9.27 10.82
N VAL A 126 8.30 -10.41 11.24
CA VAL A 126 9.14 -11.23 10.39
C VAL A 126 8.33 -11.76 9.21
N LEU A 127 7.11 -12.28 9.44
CA LEU A 127 6.25 -12.77 8.37
C LEU A 127 5.76 -11.66 7.44
N ALA A 128 5.33 -10.52 7.98
CA ALA A 128 4.91 -9.37 7.18
C ALA A 128 6.07 -8.83 6.33
N GLY A 129 7.27 -8.72 6.89
CA GLY A 129 8.49 -8.33 6.17
C GLY A 129 8.93 -9.35 5.12
N ALA A 130 8.66 -10.63 5.35
CA ALA A 130 8.85 -11.70 4.37
C ALA A 130 7.71 -11.79 3.34
N SER A 131 6.65 -10.98 3.49
CA SER A 131 5.52 -10.92 2.55
C SER A 131 4.72 -12.21 2.48
N VAL A 132 4.69 -12.93 3.59
CA VAL A 132 3.98 -14.18 3.77
C VAL A 132 2.61 -13.85 4.34
N SER A 133 1.56 -14.27 3.65
CA SER A 133 0.21 -14.17 4.21
C SER A 133 0.01 -15.29 5.23
N TYR A 134 -0.58 -14.96 6.39
CA TYR A 134 -0.81 -15.87 7.49
C TYR A 134 -2.17 -15.66 8.17
N GLU A 135 -2.67 -16.72 8.79
CA GLU A 135 -3.86 -16.71 9.64
C GLU A 135 -3.46 -16.57 11.11
N ASN A 136 -4.28 -15.89 11.91
CA ASN A 136 -4.06 -15.75 13.34
C ASN A 136 -4.90 -16.76 14.11
N ALA A 137 -4.28 -17.53 14.99
CA ALA A 137 -4.93 -18.43 15.92
C ALA A 137 -4.65 -17.97 17.36
N ALA A 138 -5.68 -17.98 18.20
CA ALA A 138 -5.54 -17.61 19.60
C ALA A 138 -4.91 -18.75 20.40
N ALA A 139 -3.94 -18.41 21.23
CA ALA A 139 -3.33 -19.30 22.21
C ALA A 139 -3.66 -18.85 23.64
N PRO A 140 -3.59 -19.73 24.65
CA PRO A 140 -3.77 -19.36 26.05
C PRO A 140 -2.85 -18.22 26.48
N ALA A 141 -3.28 -17.43 27.47
CA ALA A 141 -2.50 -16.30 27.95
C ALA A 141 -1.09 -16.73 28.41
N GLY A 142 -0.07 -15.96 28.03
CA GLY A 142 1.33 -16.22 28.38
C GLY A 142 2.05 -17.28 27.54
N THR A 143 1.40 -17.90 26.54
CA THR A 143 2.11 -18.79 25.61
C THR A 143 2.90 -17.99 24.58
N PRO A 144 4.21 -18.27 24.38
CA PRO A 144 5.00 -17.66 23.31
C PRO A 144 4.39 -17.93 21.94
N ALA A 145 4.51 -16.95 21.03
CA ALA A 145 3.96 -17.09 19.69
C ALA A 145 4.69 -18.21 18.93
N THR A 146 3.96 -18.96 18.12
CA THR A 146 4.51 -19.98 17.24
C THR A 146 4.07 -19.72 15.81
N ILE A 147 4.98 -19.93 14.86
CA ILE A 147 4.70 -19.85 13.43
C ILE A 147 4.66 -21.27 12.89
N LYS A 148 3.52 -21.67 12.31
CA LYS A 148 3.39 -22.93 11.59
C LYS A 148 3.50 -22.70 10.09
N ILE A 149 4.47 -23.35 9.44
CA ILE A 149 4.66 -23.33 7.99
C ILE A 149 4.65 -24.79 7.51
N GLY A 150 3.53 -25.23 6.93
CA GLY A 150 3.36 -26.65 6.60
C GLY A 150 3.43 -27.52 7.87
N GLU A 151 4.43 -28.40 7.94
CA GLU A 151 4.71 -29.25 9.11
C GLU A 151 5.64 -28.61 10.14
N ALA A 152 6.40 -27.58 9.76
CA ALA A 152 7.34 -26.92 10.66
C ALA A 152 6.60 -26.02 11.66
N VAL A 153 7.00 -26.09 12.93
CA VAL A 153 6.52 -25.21 14.01
C VAL A 153 7.72 -24.48 14.60
N ILE A 154 7.75 -23.16 14.42
CA ILE A 154 8.87 -22.31 14.81
C ILE A 154 8.43 -21.47 16.02
N PRO A 155 9.04 -21.67 17.20
CA PRO A 155 8.77 -20.81 18.36
C PRO A 155 9.40 -19.43 18.15
N SER A 156 8.61 -18.39 18.36
CA SER A 156 9.08 -17.01 18.46
C SER A 156 9.65 -16.73 19.85
N TYR A 157 10.27 -15.57 20.02
CA TYR A 157 10.93 -15.15 21.26
C TYR A 157 10.47 -13.75 21.67
N SER A 158 10.51 -13.47 22.97
CA SER A 158 10.33 -12.11 23.49
C SER A 158 11.69 -11.43 23.63
N SER A 159 11.78 -10.16 23.25
CA SER A 159 12.93 -9.30 23.54
C SER A 159 12.73 -8.41 24.77
N LYS A 160 11.65 -8.61 25.52
CA LYS A 160 11.44 -7.92 26.82
C LYS A 160 12.51 -8.39 27.82
N GLY A 161 13.22 -7.45 28.42
CA GLY A 161 14.15 -7.72 29.53
C GLY A 161 15.49 -8.35 29.15
N ILE A 162 15.79 -8.55 27.86
CA ILE A 162 17.11 -9.04 27.40
C ILE A 162 17.99 -7.90 26.88
N SER A 163 19.31 -8.10 26.89
CA SER A 163 20.26 -7.09 26.41
C SER A 163 20.10 -6.82 24.91
N PRO A 164 20.45 -5.62 24.41
CA PRO A 164 20.36 -5.31 22.97
C PRO A 164 21.16 -6.26 22.07
N ASP A 165 22.31 -6.75 22.54
CA ASP A 165 23.16 -7.67 21.77
C ASP A 165 22.58 -9.09 21.73
N GLU A 166 21.98 -9.54 22.84
CA GLU A 166 21.25 -10.81 22.86
C GLU A 166 19.98 -10.75 21.99
N ALA A 167 19.24 -9.64 22.04
CA ALA A 167 18.06 -9.42 21.21
C ALA A 167 18.41 -9.46 19.71
N LYS A 168 19.52 -8.85 19.30
CA LYS A 168 20.01 -8.90 17.91
C LYS A 168 20.39 -10.32 17.48
N LYS A 169 21.05 -11.09 18.35
CA LYS A 169 21.41 -12.49 18.05
C LYS A 169 20.17 -13.36 17.87
N LYS A 170 19.21 -13.29 18.80
CA LYS A 170 17.94 -14.01 18.71
C LYS A 170 17.12 -13.60 17.48
N ASP A 171 17.09 -12.30 17.15
CA ASP A 171 16.43 -11.79 15.94
C ASP A 171 17.05 -12.37 14.66
N ALA A 172 18.38 -12.38 14.56
CA ALA A 172 19.08 -12.92 13.40
C ALA A 172 18.86 -14.43 13.25
N GLU A 173 18.92 -15.18 14.36
CA GLU A 173 18.67 -16.63 14.37
C GLU A 173 17.22 -16.94 13.98
N PHE A 174 16.25 -16.27 14.60
CA PHE A 174 14.83 -16.46 14.30
C PHE A 174 14.49 -16.11 12.85
N LYS A 175 14.98 -14.97 12.33
CA LYS A 175 14.80 -14.59 10.92
C LYS A 175 15.39 -15.63 9.96
N LYS A 176 16.56 -16.20 10.31
CA LYS A 176 17.18 -17.25 9.51
C LYS A 176 16.33 -18.53 9.51
N LEU A 177 15.88 -18.99 10.68
CA LEU A 177 15.02 -20.17 10.81
C LEU A 177 13.73 -20.02 9.99
N VAL A 178 13.05 -18.89 10.14
CA VAL A 178 11.83 -18.59 9.36
C VAL A 178 12.14 -18.55 7.86
N ALA A 179 13.23 -17.91 7.43
CA ALA A 179 13.59 -17.86 6.02
C ALA A 179 13.91 -19.24 5.43
N ASP A 180 14.60 -20.10 6.17
CA ASP A 180 14.94 -21.46 5.73
C ASP A 180 13.69 -22.33 5.56
N ASP A 181 12.73 -22.26 6.50
CA ASP A 181 11.48 -23.03 6.41
C ASP A 181 10.51 -22.46 5.36
N LEU A 182 10.46 -21.14 5.18
CA LEU A 182 9.74 -20.53 4.05
C LEU A 182 10.31 -20.99 2.71
N LYS A 183 11.64 -21.08 2.59
CA LYS A 183 12.30 -21.59 1.38
C LYS A 183 11.94 -23.06 1.13
N LYS A 184 11.92 -23.91 2.16
CA LYS A 184 11.46 -25.31 2.05
C LYS A 184 10.00 -25.41 1.62
N ALA A 185 9.16 -24.50 2.09
CA ALA A 185 7.75 -24.40 1.68
C ALA A 185 7.56 -23.82 0.27
N GLY A 186 8.64 -23.39 -0.39
CA GLY A 186 8.61 -22.90 -1.77
C GLY A 186 8.41 -21.39 -1.92
N TYR A 187 8.50 -20.61 -0.83
CA TYR A 187 8.46 -19.15 -0.92
C TYR A 187 9.77 -18.62 -1.51
N PRO A 188 9.73 -17.81 -2.58
CA PRO A 188 10.93 -17.28 -3.20
C PRO A 188 11.52 -16.14 -2.37
N THR A 189 12.84 -16.08 -2.26
CA THR A 189 13.55 -14.96 -1.60
C THR A 189 13.64 -13.71 -2.49
N LYS A 190 13.51 -13.89 -3.81
CA LYS A 190 13.51 -12.85 -4.85
C LYS A 190 12.59 -13.26 -6.00
N ALA A 191 12.00 -12.30 -6.69
CA ALA A 191 11.26 -12.59 -7.92
C ALA A 191 12.22 -13.15 -9.00
N ASP A 192 11.80 -14.19 -9.70
CA ASP A 192 12.53 -14.76 -10.82
C ASP A 192 12.37 -13.85 -12.07
N PRO A 193 13.44 -13.21 -12.57
CA PRO A 193 13.36 -12.34 -13.74
C PRO A 193 12.91 -13.05 -15.02
N ALA A 194 13.08 -14.38 -15.12
CA ALA A 194 12.67 -15.16 -16.28
C ALA A 194 11.16 -15.44 -16.29
N LYS A 195 10.52 -15.50 -15.12
CA LYS A 195 9.06 -15.70 -14.97
C LYS A 195 8.28 -14.39 -14.84
N LEU A 196 8.97 -13.28 -14.60
CA LEU A 196 8.39 -11.95 -14.47
C LEU A 196 7.81 -11.48 -15.82
N ASN A 197 6.49 -11.36 -15.91
CA ASN A 197 5.81 -10.85 -17.10
C ASN A 197 5.87 -9.32 -17.15
N LYS A 198 6.98 -8.79 -17.69
CA LYS A 198 7.27 -7.34 -17.74
C LYS A 198 6.16 -6.55 -18.43
N VAL A 199 5.61 -7.07 -19.53
CA VAL A 199 4.58 -6.39 -20.31
C VAL A 199 3.31 -6.24 -19.48
N MET A 200 2.85 -7.33 -18.85
CA MET A 200 1.65 -7.28 -18.00
C MET A 200 1.85 -6.37 -16.78
N VAL A 201 3.03 -6.40 -16.17
CA VAL A 201 3.36 -5.49 -15.06
C VAL A 201 3.28 -4.03 -15.52
N ILE A 202 3.88 -3.68 -16.65
CA ILE A 202 3.80 -2.31 -17.19
C ILE A 202 2.36 -1.91 -17.47
N LEU A 203 1.54 -2.77 -18.07
CA LEU A 203 0.13 -2.48 -18.33
C LEU A 203 -0.66 -2.23 -17.04
N ILE A 204 -0.43 -3.05 -16.01
CA ILE A 204 -1.05 -2.91 -14.69
C ILE A 204 -0.63 -1.59 -14.03
N LEU A 205 0.67 -1.27 -14.05
CA LEU A 205 1.18 -0.02 -13.51
C LEU A 205 0.64 1.19 -14.29
N THR A 206 0.55 1.09 -15.62
CA THR A 206 -0.05 2.14 -16.46
C THR A 206 -1.52 2.34 -16.13
N TYR A 207 -2.28 1.29 -15.88
CA TYR A 207 -3.65 1.40 -15.39
C TYR A 207 -3.72 2.18 -14.06
N LEU A 208 -2.83 1.85 -13.11
CA LEU A 208 -2.74 2.61 -11.86
C LEU A 208 -2.41 4.08 -12.12
N VAL A 209 -1.47 4.38 -13.02
CA VAL A 209 -1.15 5.77 -13.44
C VAL A 209 -2.34 6.44 -14.11
N ILE A 210 -3.15 5.74 -14.90
CA ILE A 210 -4.37 6.28 -15.49
C ILE A 210 -5.35 6.72 -14.40
N LEU A 211 -5.58 5.92 -13.36
CA LEU A 211 -6.39 6.33 -12.21
C LEU A 211 -5.83 7.58 -11.54
N VAL A 212 -4.51 7.67 -11.44
CA VAL A 212 -3.82 8.86 -10.94
C VAL A 212 -4.12 10.08 -11.81
N THR A 213 -4.02 9.96 -13.14
CA THR A 213 -4.29 11.09 -14.05
C THR A 213 -5.75 11.55 -14.01
N MET A 214 -6.71 10.65 -13.77
CA MET A 214 -8.12 11.02 -13.60
C MET A 214 -8.33 11.94 -12.38
N VAL A 215 -7.66 11.64 -11.28
CA VAL A 215 -7.86 12.40 -10.04
C VAL A 215 -6.97 13.65 -10.01
N TYR A 216 -5.78 13.59 -10.59
CA TYR A 216 -4.77 14.63 -10.51
C TYR A 216 -4.82 15.64 -11.68
N GLY A 217 -5.27 15.22 -12.88
CA GLY A 217 -5.39 16.13 -14.02
C GLY A 217 -6.37 17.29 -13.77
N PRO A 218 -7.63 17.02 -13.40
CA PRO A 218 -8.64 18.06 -13.18
C PRO A 218 -8.45 18.87 -11.88
N ILE A 219 -7.67 18.37 -10.92
CA ILE A 219 -7.64 18.96 -9.56
C ILE A 219 -7.02 20.35 -9.54
N ALA A 220 -6.01 20.60 -10.38
CA ALA A 220 -5.37 21.91 -10.44
C ALA A 220 -6.39 22.99 -10.87
N ALA A 221 -7.17 22.72 -11.91
CA ALA A 221 -8.23 23.60 -12.37
C ALA A 221 -9.34 23.76 -11.31
N MET A 222 -9.83 22.64 -10.76
CA MET A 222 -10.89 22.67 -9.73
C MET A 222 -10.49 23.54 -8.53
N LEU A 223 -9.26 23.40 -8.02
CA LEU A 223 -8.80 24.20 -6.89
C LEU A 223 -8.72 25.70 -7.25
N VAL A 224 -8.31 26.06 -8.47
CA VAL A 224 -8.24 27.45 -8.94
C VAL A 224 -9.63 28.06 -9.01
N GLU A 225 -10.61 27.28 -9.46
CA GLU A 225 -12.01 27.67 -9.59
C GLU A 225 -12.74 27.75 -8.23
N MET A 226 -12.26 27.05 -7.18
CA MET A 226 -12.86 27.06 -5.84
C MET A 226 -12.50 28.27 -4.98
N PHE A 227 -11.38 28.94 -5.24
CA PHE A 227 -10.83 29.98 -4.35
C PHE A 227 -10.62 31.34 -5.07
N PRO A 228 -10.98 32.47 -4.42
CA PRO A 228 -10.72 33.82 -4.94
C PRO A 228 -9.23 34.07 -5.18
N THR A 229 -8.88 34.88 -6.19
CA THR A 229 -7.48 35.03 -6.64
C THR A 229 -6.56 35.53 -5.53
N ARG A 230 -7.04 36.47 -4.70
CA ARG A 230 -6.27 37.09 -3.60
C ARG A 230 -5.76 36.15 -2.51
N ILE A 231 -6.42 35.02 -2.27
CA ILE A 231 -6.05 34.03 -1.24
C ILE A 231 -5.74 32.65 -1.81
N ARG A 232 -5.79 32.51 -3.15
CA ARG A 232 -5.77 31.22 -3.84
C ARG A 232 -4.59 30.34 -3.44
N TYR A 233 -3.38 30.89 -3.44
CA TYR A 233 -2.18 30.12 -3.09
C TYR A 233 -2.25 29.54 -1.66
N THR A 234 -2.59 30.39 -0.69
CA THR A 234 -2.72 30.00 0.72
C THR A 234 -3.84 28.98 0.92
N SER A 235 -5.00 29.21 0.30
CA SER A 235 -6.16 28.32 0.40
C SER A 235 -5.98 26.98 -0.31
N MET A 236 -5.17 26.91 -1.36
CA MET A 236 -4.82 25.66 -2.06
C MET A 236 -3.74 24.85 -1.34
N SER A 237 -2.73 25.54 -0.81
CA SER A 237 -1.56 24.91 -0.20
C SER A 237 -1.96 24.05 1.00
N LEU A 238 -2.88 24.53 1.84
CA LEU A 238 -3.35 23.82 3.03
C LEU A 238 -3.98 22.44 2.71
N PRO A 239 -5.05 22.32 1.89
CA PRO A 239 -5.64 21.03 1.56
C PRO A 239 -4.68 20.11 0.78
N TYR A 240 -3.77 20.68 -0.04
CA TYR A 240 -2.77 19.90 -0.76
C TYR A 240 -1.75 19.24 0.19
N HIS A 241 -1.16 20.01 1.11
CA HIS A 241 -0.16 19.48 2.04
C HIS A 241 -0.76 18.58 3.10
N ILE A 242 -1.96 18.88 3.61
CA ILE A 242 -2.67 17.96 4.53
C ILE A 242 -3.01 16.66 3.79
N GLY A 243 -3.52 16.78 2.56
CA GLY A 243 -3.82 15.65 1.69
C GLY A 243 -2.61 14.74 1.49
N ASN A 244 -1.56 15.27 0.88
CA ASN A 244 -0.38 14.49 0.50
C ASN A 244 0.47 14.10 1.70
N GLY A 245 0.64 14.97 2.69
CA GLY A 245 1.45 14.70 3.88
C GLY A 245 0.83 13.62 4.76
N TRP A 246 -0.42 13.82 5.19
CA TRP A 246 -1.06 12.91 6.15
C TRP A 246 -1.58 11.65 5.48
N PHE A 247 -2.37 11.79 4.41
CA PHE A 247 -3.03 10.63 3.80
C PHE A 247 -2.10 9.89 2.84
N GLY A 248 -1.30 10.61 2.05
CA GLY A 248 -0.33 10.03 1.13
C GLY A 248 0.94 9.53 1.83
N GLY A 249 1.61 10.39 2.58
CA GLY A 249 2.92 10.11 3.20
C GLY A 249 2.89 8.96 4.20
N LEU A 250 1.82 8.85 5.00
CA LEU A 250 1.66 7.75 5.97
C LEU A 250 1.13 6.45 5.37
N LEU A 251 0.85 6.41 4.06
CA LEU A 251 0.25 5.24 3.41
C LEU A 251 1.12 3.99 3.55
N PRO A 252 2.43 3.98 3.20
CA PRO A 252 3.23 2.75 3.28
C PRO A 252 3.36 2.22 4.72
N THR A 253 3.57 3.10 5.69
CA THR A 253 3.67 2.73 7.11
C THR A 253 2.36 2.18 7.64
N THR A 254 1.24 2.84 7.35
CA THR A 254 -0.09 2.38 7.78
C THR A 254 -0.43 1.04 7.12
N ALA A 255 -0.14 0.90 5.82
CA ALA A 255 -0.34 -0.35 5.09
C ALA A 255 0.49 -1.49 5.70
N PHE A 256 1.76 -1.26 6.02
CA PHE A 256 2.59 -2.27 6.69
C PHE A 256 2.03 -2.66 8.06
N ALA A 257 1.62 -1.68 8.88
CA ALA A 257 1.02 -1.95 10.19
C ALA A 257 -0.26 -2.79 10.09
N ILE A 258 -1.12 -2.50 9.10
CA ILE A 258 -2.33 -3.28 8.82
C ILE A 258 -1.97 -4.71 8.39
N VAL A 259 -0.98 -4.88 7.51
CA VAL A 259 -0.51 -6.21 7.08
C VAL A 259 0.05 -7.00 8.27
N ALA A 260 0.88 -6.37 9.10
CA ALA A 260 1.44 -6.98 10.30
C ALA A 260 0.37 -7.31 11.35
N GLN A 261 -0.75 -6.59 11.40
CA GLN A 261 -1.83 -6.92 12.33
C GLN A 261 -2.70 -8.07 11.80
N THR A 262 -3.13 -7.95 10.54
CA THR A 262 -4.17 -8.79 9.94
C THR A 262 -3.63 -10.07 9.31
N GLY A 263 -2.35 -10.08 8.94
CA GLY A 263 -1.66 -11.22 8.35
C GLY A 263 -1.83 -11.40 6.85
N ASN A 264 -2.62 -10.59 6.15
CA ASN A 264 -2.74 -10.67 4.69
C ASN A 264 -2.02 -9.49 4.04
N MET A 265 -1.10 -9.77 3.10
CA MET A 265 -0.29 -8.72 2.44
C MET A 265 -1.13 -7.71 1.64
N TYR A 266 -2.34 -8.07 1.21
CA TYR A 266 -3.25 -7.19 0.49
C TYR A 266 -4.06 -6.28 1.40
N ASN A 267 -4.17 -6.56 2.70
CA ASN A 267 -5.00 -5.76 3.59
C ASN A 267 -4.48 -4.33 3.78
N GLY A 268 -3.20 -4.08 3.48
CA GLY A 268 -2.67 -2.71 3.39
C GLY A 268 -3.44 -1.82 2.41
N LEU A 269 -4.10 -2.40 1.40
CA LEU A 269 -4.94 -1.69 0.42
C LEU A 269 -6.24 -1.13 1.02
N TRP A 270 -6.70 -1.63 2.17
CA TRP A 270 -7.88 -1.07 2.82
C TRP A 270 -7.70 0.39 3.22
N TYR A 271 -6.49 0.81 3.60
CA TYR A 271 -6.22 2.20 3.93
C TYR A 271 -6.54 3.16 2.77
N PRO A 272 -5.92 3.03 1.58
CA PRO A 272 -6.28 3.91 0.47
C PRO A 272 -7.70 3.68 -0.05
N ILE A 273 -8.24 2.46 0.00
CA ILE A 273 -9.62 2.17 -0.43
C ILE A 273 -10.63 2.93 0.45
N ILE A 274 -10.50 2.85 1.78
CA ILE A 274 -11.43 3.53 2.70
C ILE A 274 -11.37 5.04 2.50
N ILE A 275 -10.17 5.62 2.35
CA ILE A 275 -10.01 7.06 2.13
C ILE A 275 -10.56 7.49 0.76
N ALA A 276 -10.34 6.70 -0.29
CA ALA A 276 -10.91 6.95 -1.61
C ALA A 276 -12.44 6.83 -1.59
N ALA A 277 -12.99 5.83 -0.90
CA ALA A 277 -14.44 5.64 -0.74
C ALA A 277 -15.09 6.80 0.03
N MET A 278 -14.48 7.21 1.15
CA MET A 278 -14.93 8.41 1.88
C MET A 278 -14.87 9.66 1.00
N THR A 279 -13.79 9.82 0.21
CA THR A 279 -13.68 10.95 -0.71
C THR A 279 -14.73 10.90 -1.80
N PHE A 280 -15.04 9.73 -2.34
CA PHE A 280 -16.09 9.53 -3.33
C PHE A 280 -17.47 9.92 -2.76
N VAL A 281 -17.83 9.41 -1.58
CA VAL A 281 -19.12 9.70 -0.94
C VAL A 281 -19.23 11.18 -0.55
N ILE A 282 -18.27 11.68 0.23
CA ILE A 282 -18.30 13.06 0.73
C ILE A 282 -18.15 14.04 -0.44
N GLY A 283 -17.22 13.78 -1.36
CA GLY A 283 -16.98 14.62 -2.53
C GLY A 283 -18.19 14.70 -3.44
N THR A 284 -18.86 13.57 -3.69
CA THR A 284 -20.07 13.56 -4.53
C THR A 284 -21.19 14.39 -3.90
N LEU A 285 -21.39 14.29 -2.59
CA LEU A 285 -22.49 14.96 -1.87
C LEU A 285 -22.23 16.45 -1.61
N PHE A 286 -21.00 16.83 -1.24
CA PHE A 286 -20.72 18.17 -0.70
C PHE A 286 -19.90 19.07 -1.62
N ILE A 287 -19.12 18.52 -2.55
CA ILE A 287 -18.35 19.34 -3.50
C ILE A 287 -19.28 19.79 -4.63
N LYS A 288 -19.30 21.10 -4.88
CA LYS A 288 -19.97 21.69 -6.03
C LYS A 288 -19.11 21.54 -7.27
N GLU A 289 -19.74 21.32 -8.41
CA GLU A 289 -19.05 21.39 -9.69
C GLU A 289 -18.54 22.82 -9.91
N THR A 290 -17.33 22.93 -10.44
CA THR A 290 -16.61 24.20 -10.60
C THR A 290 -16.47 24.60 -12.07
N LYS A 291 -16.80 23.69 -12.99
CA LYS A 291 -16.95 24.01 -14.40
C LYS A 291 -17.89 25.22 -14.57
N ASP A 292 -17.46 26.17 -15.38
CA ASP A 292 -18.16 27.41 -15.71
C ASP A 292 -18.29 28.43 -14.56
N VAL A 293 -17.57 28.24 -13.44
CA VAL A 293 -17.48 29.28 -12.38
C VAL A 293 -16.65 30.46 -12.87
N ASP A 294 -17.24 31.66 -12.83
CA ASP A 294 -16.51 32.91 -13.07
C ASP A 294 -15.58 33.22 -11.87
N ILE A 295 -14.28 33.07 -12.12
CA ILE A 295 -13.23 33.25 -11.12
C ILE A 295 -12.98 34.72 -10.75
N TYR A 296 -13.52 35.67 -11.53
CA TYR A 296 -13.39 37.11 -11.27
C TYR A 296 -14.64 37.71 -10.62
N ALA A 297 -15.72 36.96 -10.49
CA ALA A 297 -17.00 37.47 -9.96
C ALA A 297 -16.95 37.99 -8.51
N LYS A 298 -15.86 37.75 -7.77
CA LYS A 298 -15.68 38.11 -6.34
C LYS A 298 -14.34 38.75 -6.02
N ASP A 299 -13.60 39.14 -7.05
CA ASP A 299 -12.35 39.88 -6.94
C ASP A 299 -12.61 41.39 -6.94
#